data_AF-A0A399F6J1-F1
#
_entry.id   AF-A0A399F6J1-F1
#
_cell.length_a   1.000
_cell.length_b   1.000
_cell.length_c   1.000
_cell.angle_alpha   90.00
_cell.angle_beta   90.00
_cell.angle_gamma   90.00
#
_symmetry.space_group_name_H-M   'P 1'
#
loop_
_entity.id
_entity.type
_entity.pdbx_description
1 polymer ?
#
loop_
_entity_poly.entity_id
_entity_poly.type
_entity_poly.pdbx_seq_one_letter_code
_entity_poly.pdbx_strand_id
1 'polypeptide(L)'
;MALLFVSFVAPKSEERKAYARVRAIGRMSRLARKNNTVLRYHNGVPFVITFHRHGYSYVLEGRQVSRERLVKALGVGAEAVVAKVEKEEAMAAPNPTFITLPG
;
A
#
# COMPACT_ATOMS: atom_id res chain seq x y z
N MET A 1 -49.49 16.68 -12.19
CA MET A 1 -48.32 15.94 -12.71
C MET A 1 -47.05 16.59 -12.17
N ALA A 2 -46.59 16.17 -10.98
CA ALA A 2 -45.40 16.73 -10.36
C ALA A 2 -44.18 15.86 -10.68
N LEU A 3 -43.26 16.39 -11.50
CA LEU A 3 -41.97 15.77 -11.80
C LEU A 3 -40.96 16.13 -10.71
N LEU A 4 -40.64 15.15 -9.86
CA LEU A 4 -39.55 15.19 -8.89
C LEU A 4 -38.20 15.20 -9.61
N PHE A 5 -37.61 16.38 -9.79
CA PHE A 5 -36.20 16.52 -10.13
C PHE A 5 -35.34 16.32 -8.87
N VAL A 6 -34.94 15.07 -8.61
CA VAL A 6 -33.91 14.78 -7.61
C VAL A 6 -32.56 15.05 -8.26
N SER A 7 -32.11 16.29 -8.14
CA SER A 7 -30.75 16.71 -8.52
C SER A 7 -29.76 16.02 -7.56
N PHE A 8 -29.13 14.93 -8.02
CA PHE A 8 -27.96 14.34 -7.37
C PHE A 8 -26.77 15.29 -7.50
N VAL A 9 -26.76 16.34 -6.69
CA VAL A 9 -25.55 17.14 -6.43
C VAL A 9 -24.68 16.29 -5.51
N ALA A 10 -23.93 15.36 -6.08
CA ALA A 10 -22.86 14.70 -5.34
C ALA A 10 -21.97 15.82 -4.76
N PRO A 11 -21.76 15.89 -3.43
CA PRO A 11 -21.08 17.02 -2.85
C PRO A 11 -19.64 17.00 -3.36
N LYS A 12 -19.17 18.13 -3.94
CA LYS A 12 -17.81 18.34 -4.48
C LYS A 12 -16.67 17.81 -3.58
N SER A 13 -16.95 17.57 -2.29
CA SER A 13 -16.04 16.93 -1.33
C SER A 13 -15.75 15.46 -1.62
N GLU A 14 -16.73 14.66 -2.10
CA GLU A 14 -16.51 13.23 -2.38
C GLU A 14 -15.65 13.04 -3.62
N GLU A 15 -15.89 13.83 -4.64
CA GLU A 15 -15.08 13.83 -5.86
C GLU A 15 -13.61 14.17 -5.55
N ARG A 16 -13.37 15.19 -4.72
CA ARG A 16 -12.02 15.54 -4.25
C ARG A 16 -11.34 14.41 -3.49
N LYS A 17 -12.08 13.68 -2.64
CA LYS A 17 -11.56 12.51 -1.91
C LYS A 17 -11.22 11.37 -2.87
N ALA A 18 -12.06 11.11 -3.87
CA ALA A 18 -11.80 10.10 -4.90
C ALA A 18 -10.51 10.44 -5.69
N TYR A 19 -10.36 11.68 -6.13
CA TYR A 19 -9.13 12.14 -6.80
C TYR A 19 -7.89 12.04 -5.91
N ALA A 20 -8.01 12.36 -4.61
CA ALA A 20 -6.92 12.18 -3.66
C ALA A 20 -6.51 10.69 -3.53
N ARG A 21 -7.50 9.79 -3.46
CA ARG A 21 -7.27 8.34 -3.38
C ARG A 21 -6.59 7.79 -4.64
N VAL A 22 -7.05 8.19 -5.82
CA VAL A 22 -6.41 7.79 -7.09
C VAL A 22 -4.96 8.27 -7.16
N ARG A 23 -4.71 9.52 -6.75
CA ARG A 23 -3.34 10.05 -6.69
C ARG A 23 -2.46 9.29 -5.70
N ALA A 24 -2.99 8.94 -4.53
CA ALA A 24 -2.29 8.13 -3.54
C ALA A 24 -1.92 6.75 -4.10
N ILE A 25 -2.87 6.07 -4.76
CA ILE A 25 -2.65 4.78 -5.44
C ILE A 25 -1.55 4.92 -6.50
N GLY A 26 -1.61 5.96 -7.34
CA GLY A 26 -0.59 6.22 -8.36
C GLY A 26 0.81 6.42 -7.76
N ARG A 27 0.93 7.13 -6.63
CA ARG A 27 2.22 7.27 -5.92
C ARG A 27 2.72 5.94 -5.39
N MET A 28 1.85 5.16 -4.74
CA MET A 28 2.21 3.85 -4.22
C MET A 28 2.60 2.87 -5.33
N SER A 29 1.89 2.87 -6.46
CA SER A 29 2.21 2.03 -7.61
C SER A 29 3.59 2.38 -8.20
N ARG A 30 3.92 3.66 -8.33
CA ARG A 30 5.26 4.10 -8.79
C ARG A 30 6.35 3.71 -7.80
N LEU A 31 6.10 3.88 -6.51
CA LEU A 31 7.04 3.47 -5.47
C LEU A 31 7.27 1.95 -5.48
N ALA A 32 6.19 1.18 -5.61
CA ALA A 32 6.25 -0.26 -5.65
C ALA A 32 7.13 -0.73 -6.82
N ARG A 33 6.86 -0.22 -8.03
CA ARG A 33 7.68 -0.49 -9.22
C ARG A 33 9.15 -0.10 -9.03
N LYS A 34 9.43 1.08 -8.46
CA LYS A 34 10.80 1.56 -8.23
C LYS A 34 11.60 0.63 -7.31
N ASN A 35 10.93 0.06 -6.29
CA ASN A 35 11.56 -0.81 -5.30
C ASN A 35 11.39 -2.31 -5.62
N ASN A 36 10.96 -2.65 -6.84
CA ASN A 36 10.70 -4.02 -7.26
C ASN A 36 9.76 -4.80 -6.30
N THR A 37 8.74 -4.11 -5.80
CA THR A 37 7.68 -4.69 -4.96
C THR A 37 6.31 -4.46 -5.60
N VAL A 38 5.24 -4.91 -4.94
CA VAL A 38 3.87 -4.91 -5.45
C VAL A 38 2.96 -4.07 -4.55
N LEU A 39 2.02 -3.36 -5.18
CA LEU A 39 0.90 -2.72 -4.48
C LEU A 39 -0.11 -3.78 -4.03
N ARG A 40 -0.37 -3.86 -2.74
CA ARG A 40 -1.24 -4.87 -2.13
C ARG A 40 -2.51 -4.25 -1.58
N TYR A 41 -3.53 -5.08 -1.37
CA TYR A 41 -4.82 -4.70 -0.83
C TYR A 41 -5.22 -5.65 0.29
N HIS A 42 -5.73 -5.09 1.37
CA HIS A 42 -6.42 -5.84 2.42
C HIS A 42 -7.63 -5.04 2.87
N ASN A 43 -8.81 -5.68 2.92
CA ASN A 43 -10.07 -5.01 3.25
C ASN A 43 -10.36 -3.73 2.41
N GLY A 44 -9.94 -3.70 1.14
CA GLY A 44 -10.09 -2.53 0.26
C GLY A 44 -9.15 -1.36 0.57
N VAL A 45 -8.18 -1.56 1.48
CA VAL A 45 -7.16 -0.58 1.83
C VAL A 45 -5.86 -0.91 1.07
N PRO A 46 -5.41 -0.03 0.17
CA PRO A 46 -4.15 -0.20 -0.54
C PRO A 46 -2.94 0.09 0.35
N PHE A 47 -1.92 -0.76 0.27
CA PHE A 47 -0.67 -0.60 1.00
C PHE A 47 0.53 -1.18 0.23
N VAL A 48 1.72 -0.71 0.59
CA VAL A 48 3.00 -1.22 0.07
C VAL A 48 3.93 -1.48 1.25
N ILE A 49 4.65 -2.60 1.20
CA ILE A 49 5.73 -2.92 2.13
C ILE A 49 6.96 -3.12 1.27
N THR A 50 8.06 -2.45 1.62
CA THR A 50 9.36 -2.65 0.97
C THR A 50 10.37 -3.12 1.99
N PHE A 51 11.16 -4.12 1.63
CA PHE A 51 12.31 -4.53 2.42
C PHE A 51 13.58 -3.84 1.90
N HIS A 52 14.35 -3.28 2.82
CA HIS A 52 15.64 -2.63 2.56
C HIS A 52 16.68 -3.15 3.55
N ARG A 53 17.97 -2.79 3.34
CA ARG A 53 19.09 -3.20 4.21
C ARG A 53 18.88 -2.88 5.70
N HIS A 54 18.13 -1.82 6.01
CA HIS A 54 17.88 -1.37 7.40
C HIS A 54 16.50 -1.78 7.94
N GLY A 55 15.78 -2.67 7.24
CA GLY A 55 14.47 -3.16 7.65
C GLY A 55 13.35 -2.81 6.67
N TYR A 56 12.12 -2.81 7.17
CA TYR A 56 10.92 -2.59 6.35
C TYR A 56 10.51 -1.11 6.33
N SER A 57 9.97 -0.68 5.18
CA SER A 57 9.23 0.57 5.06
C SER A 57 7.78 0.25 4.70
N TYR A 58 6.85 0.95 5.36
CA TYR A 58 5.42 0.75 5.22
C TYR A 58 4.80 2.00 4.62
N VAL A 59 4.00 1.82 3.58
CA VAL A 59 3.32 2.93 2.91
C VAL A 59 1.83 2.67 2.84
N LEU A 60 1.08 3.67 3.31
CA LEU A 60 -0.38 3.69 3.34
C LEU A 60 -0.84 5.04 2.76
N GLU A 61 -1.82 5.00 1.85
CA GLU A 61 -2.37 6.21 1.22
C GLU A 61 -1.31 7.13 0.59
N GLY A 62 -0.22 6.55 0.08
CA GLY A 62 0.88 7.29 -0.54
C GLY A 62 1.78 8.04 0.44
N ARG A 63 1.75 7.70 1.73
CA ARG A 63 2.64 8.23 2.77
C ARG A 63 3.31 7.10 3.54
N GLN A 64 4.53 7.33 3.99
CA GLN A 64 5.20 6.40 4.89
C GLN A 64 4.54 6.44 6.27
N VAL A 65 4.33 5.27 6.86
CA VAL A 65 3.69 5.09 8.17
C VAL A 65 4.46 4.07 9.00
N SER A 66 4.19 4.01 10.30
CA SER A 66 4.71 2.93 11.14
C SER A 66 3.98 1.61 10.88
N ARG A 67 4.59 0.50 11.29
CA ARG A 67 3.97 -0.84 11.19
C ARG A 67 2.64 -0.89 11.94
N GLU A 68 2.60 -0.36 13.16
CA GLU A 68 1.40 -0.35 14.00
C GLU A 68 0.29 0.46 13.36
N ARG A 69 0.63 1.60 12.73
CA ARG A 69 -0.35 2.43 12.04
C ARG A 69 -0.91 1.71 10.81
N LEU A 70 -0.08 0.98 10.07
CA LEU A 70 -0.53 0.17 8.95
C LEU A 70 -1.50 -0.94 9.42
N VAL A 71 -1.08 -1.74 10.41
CA VAL A 71 -1.91 -2.83 10.96
C VAL A 71 -3.26 -2.30 11.45
N LYS A 72 -3.26 -1.19 12.20
CA LYS A 72 -4.48 -0.55 12.68
C LYS A 72 -5.40 -0.10 11.55
N ALA A 73 -4.84 0.41 10.45
CA ALA A 73 -5.62 0.87 9.30
C ALA A 73 -6.20 -0.30 8.47
N LEU A 74 -5.49 -1.42 8.41
CA LEU A 74 -5.89 -2.62 7.68
C LEU A 74 -6.97 -3.43 8.42
N GLY A 75 -7.03 -3.33 9.75
CA GLY A 75 -8.10 -3.91 10.56
C GLY A 75 -7.95 -5.41 10.82
N VAL A 76 -9.07 -6.15 10.79
CA VAL A 76 -9.09 -7.58 11.18
C VAL A 76 -8.19 -8.40 10.26
N GLY A 77 -7.36 -9.27 10.86
CA GLY A 77 -6.42 -10.13 10.13
C GLY A 77 -5.17 -9.41 9.61
N ALA A 78 -5.02 -8.11 9.86
CA ALA A 78 -3.92 -7.31 9.33
C ALA A 78 -2.54 -7.80 9.79
N GLU A 79 -2.39 -8.23 11.04
CA GLU A 79 -1.10 -8.73 11.55
C GLU A 79 -0.58 -9.92 10.74
N ALA A 80 -1.43 -10.91 10.48
CA ALA A 80 -1.05 -12.08 9.71
C ALA A 80 -0.72 -11.73 8.26
N VAL A 81 -1.47 -10.80 7.66
CA VAL A 81 -1.23 -10.32 6.30
C VAL A 81 0.08 -9.54 6.21
N VAL A 82 0.32 -8.60 7.12
CA VAL A 82 1.56 -7.81 7.18
C VAL A 82 2.76 -8.72 7.40
N ALA A 83 2.71 -9.64 8.36
CA ALA A 83 3.79 -10.59 8.62
C ALA A 83 4.09 -11.51 7.42
N LYS A 84 3.04 -11.95 6.71
CA LYS A 84 3.21 -12.74 5.48
C LYS A 84 3.93 -11.93 4.39
N VAL A 85 3.49 -10.70 4.16
CA VAL A 85 4.09 -9.82 3.17
C VAL A 85 5.54 -9.48 3.53
N GLU A 86 5.83 -9.17 4.79
CA GLU A 86 7.19 -8.95 5.30
C GLU A 86 8.11 -10.14 4.94
N LYS A 87 7.64 -11.38 5.20
CA LYS A 87 8.38 -12.59 4.85
C LYS A 87 8.60 -12.75 3.35
N GLU A 88 7.56 -12.49 2.54
CA GLU A 88 7.67 -12.55 1.07
C GLU A 88 8.68 -11.53 0.53
N GLU A 89 8.65 -10.29 1.01
CA GLU A 89 9.57 -9.23 0.57
C GLU A 89 11.02 -9.51 1.04
N ALA A 90 11.20 -10.09 2.23
CA ALA A 90 12.51 -10.49 2.71
C ALA A 90 13.13 -11.65 1.89
N MET A 91 12.29 -12.56 1.39
CA MET A 91 12.72 -13.64 0.49
C MET A 91 12.95 -13.17 -0.95
N ALA A 92 12.17 -12.19 -1.40
CA ALA A 92 12.25 -11.64 -2.76
C ALA A 92 13.37 -10.61 -2.92
N ALA A 93 13.81 -9.99 -1.82
CA ALA A 93 15.01 -9.17 -1.85
C ALA A 93 16.18 -10.03 -2.30
N PRO A 94 17.06 -9.52 -3.19
CA PRO A 94 18.23 -10.27 -3.61
C PRO A 94 18.99 -10.61 -2.34
N ASN A 95 18.96 -11.89 -1.98
CA ASN A 95 19.81 -12.41 -0.94
C ASN A 95 21.21 -11.95 -1.37
N PRO A 96 21.97 -11.20 -0.55
CA PRO A 96 23.41 -11.18 -0.70
C PRO A 96 23.86 -12.59 -0.34
N THR A 97 23.53 -13.56 -1.20
CA THR A 97 24.23 -14.81 -1.32
C THR A 97 25.66 -14.33 -1.48
N PHE A 98 26.43 -14.46 -0.40
CA PHE A 98 27.87 -14.43 -0.47
C PHE A 98 28.21 -15.28 -1.68
N ILE A 99 28.56 -14.61 -2.78
CA ILE A 99 29.25 -15.27 -3.88
C ILE A 99 30.57 -15.63 -3.22
N THR A 100 30.63 -16.82 -2.61
CA THR A 100 31.90 -17.48 -2.36
C THR A 100 32.49 -17.68 -3.74
N LEU A 101 33.27 -16.70 -4.18
CA LEU A 101 34.20 -16.86 -5.28
C LEU A 101 35.10 -18.05 -4.86
N PRO A 102 35.12 -19.16 -5.59
CA PRO A 102 36.17 -20.14 -5.39
C PRO A 102 37.48 -19.46 -5.80
N GLY A 103 38.35 -19.24 -4.80
CA GLY A 103 39.76 -18.95 -5.03
C GLY A 103 40.52 -20.21 -5.41
#